data_AF-L1P493-F1
#
_entry.id   AF-L1P493-F1
#
_cell.length_a   1.000
_cell.length_b   1.000
_cell.length_c   1.000
_cell.angle_alpha   90.00
_cell.angle_beta   90.00
_cell.angle_gamma   90.00
#
_symmetry.space_group_name_H-M   'P 1'
#
loop_
_entity.id
_entity.type
_entity.pdbx_description
1 polymer ?
#
loop_
_entity_poly.entity_id
_entity_poly.type
_entity_poly.pdbx_seq_one_letter_code
_entity_poly.pdbx_strand_id
1 'polypeptide(L)'
;MPYTITITNDSEAALDFVKFARNLDFVEISPIKEVEKTLINEQEVLEEDEHGIPIKYRDEIMAISKSINRGIAKRWRAELYKDEDNYDSNFR
;
A
#
# COMPACT_ATOMS: atom_id res chain seq x y z
N MET A 1 8.13 38.31 4.79
CA MET A 1 8.12 36.90 5.24
C MET A 1 6.66 36.52 5.49
N PRO A 2 6.13 35.45 4.88
CA PRO A 2 4.77 35.01 5.13
C PRO A 2 4.65 34.38 6.53
N TYR A 3 3.50 34.56 7.18
CA TYR A 3 3.20 34.00 8.51
C TYR A 3 2.01 33.04 8.38
N THR A 4 2.08 31.90 9.07
CA THR A 4 1.00 30.90 9.12
C THR A 4 0.38 30.87 10.51
N ILE A 5 -0.94 30.97 10.59
CA ILE A 5 -1.71 30.91 11.84
C ILE A 5 -2.65 29.70 11.75
N THR A 6 -2.57 28.79 12.72
CA THR A 6 -3.46 27.62 12.81
C THR A 6 -4.59 27.92 13.79
N ILE A 7 -5.83 27.81 13.33
CA ILE A 7 -7.04 28.00 14.13
C ILE A 7 -7.68 26.63 14.36
N THR A 8 -7.89 26.23 15.61
CA THR A 8 -8.57 24.98 15.95
C THR A 8 -10.10 25.18 15.92
N ASN A 9 -10.86 24.15 15.51
CA ASN A 9 -12.33 24.22 15.40
C ASN A 9 -13.06 23.92 16.72
N ASP A 10 -12.34 23.92 17.84
CA ASP A 10 -12.86 23.43 19.12
C ASP A 10 -13.73 24.47 19.86
N SER A 11 -13.96 25.65 19.27
CA SER A 11 -14.63 26.77 19.93
C SER A 11 -15.43 27.64 18.95
N GLU A 12 -16.61 28.13 19.36
CA GLU A 12 -17.38 29.14 18.62
C GLU A 12 -16.56 30.41 18.32
N ALA A 13 -15.63 30.78 19.20
CA ALA A 13 -14.74 31.93 19.01
C ALA A 13 -13.83 31.77 17.78
N ALA A 14 -13.49 30.54 17.40
CA ALA A 14 -12.66 30.26 16.24
C ALA A 14 -13.39 30.61 14.93
N LEU A 15 -14.69 30.28 14.84
CA LEU A 15 -15.51 30.60 13.68
C LEU A 15 -15.69 32.11 13.51
N ASP A 16 -15.92 32.83 14.60
CA ASP A 16 -16.07 34.29 14.56
C ASP A 16 -14.75 34.99 14.21
N PHE A 17 -13.61 34.47 14.67
CA PHE A 17 -12.30 34.96 14.27
C PHE A 17 -12.03 34.74 12.77
N VAL A 18 -12.41 33.58 12.20
CA VAL A 18 -12.30 33.32 10.76
C VAL A 18 -13.14 34.31 9.94
N LYS A 19 -14.37 34.62 10.39
CA LYS A 19 -15.23 35.63 9.75
C LYS A 19 -14.59 37.02 9.80
N PHE A 20 -14.02 37.40 10.94
CA PHE A 20 -13.31 38.67 11.09
C PHE A 20 -12.08 38.73 10.17
N ALA A 21 -11.25 37.69 10.17
CA ALA A 21 -10.04 37.62 9.37
C ALA A 21 -10.34 37.70 7.86
N ARG A 22 -11.47 37.16 7.40
CA ARG A 22 -11.94 37.27 6.01
C ARG A 22 -12.24 38.70 5.57
N ASN A 23 -12.62 39.58 6.50
CA ASN A 23 -12.93 40.98 6.19
C ASN A 23 -11.68 41.85 6.02
N LEU A 24 -10.48 41.32 6.31
CA LEU A 24 -9.22 42.03 6.17
C LEU A 24 -8.65 41.81 4.76
N ASP A 25 -8.22 42.89 4.12
CA ASP A 25 -7.74 42.93 2.73
C ASP A 25 -6.33 42.34 2.54
N PHE A 26 -5.56 42.20 3.61
CA PHE A 26 -4.22 41.62 3.62
C PHE A 26 -4.19 40.14 4.03
N VAL A 27 -5.35 39.52 4.29
CA VAL A 27 -5.43 38.15 4.78
C VAL A 27 -5.88 37.21 3.67
N GLU A 28 -5.00 36.28 3.30
CA GLU A 28 -5.32 35.19 2.38
C GLU A 28 -5.63 33.91 3.19
N ILE A 29 -6.89 33.50 3.19
CA ILE A 29 -7.31 32.24 3.83
C ILE A 29 -7.18 31.13 2.80
N SER A 30 -6.06 30.42 2.82
CA SER A 30 -5.96 29.14 2.12
C SER A 30 -6.72 28.08 2.93
N PRO A 31 -7.83 27.50 2.45
CA PRO A 31 -8.39 26.33 3.09
C PRO A 31 -7.28 25.27 3.12
N ILE A 32 -6.99 24.73 4.30
CA ILE A 32 -6.19 23.52 4.37
C ILE A 32 -7.03 22.51 3.59
N LYS A 33 -6.56 22.12 2.40
CA LYS A 33 -6.99 20.85 1.83
C LYS A 33 -6.62 19.86 2.92
N GLU A 34 -7.59 19.44 3.72
CA GLU A 34 -7.53 18.11 4.27
C GLU A 34 -7.17 17.28 3.05
N VAL A 35 -5.92 16.81 3.00
CA VAL A 35 -5.50 15.86 1.99
C VAL A 35 -6.51 14.77 2.20
N GLU A 36 -7.45 14.73 1.27
CA GLU A 36 -8.60 13.89 1.41
C GLU A 36 -7.99 12.51 1.67
N LYS A 37 -8.31 11.95 2.84
CA LYS A 37 -8.07 10.52 3.10
C LYS A 37 -8.96 9.68 2.17
N THR A 38 -9.34 10.18 1.00
CA THR A 38 -10.07 9.52 -0.07
C THR A 38 -9.15 8.65 -0.92
N LEU A 39 -7.82 8.75 -0.79
CA LEU A 39 -6.90 7.81 -1.45
C LEU A 39 -6.75 6.45 -0.75
N ILE A 40 -7.43 6.20 0.38
CA ILE A 40 -7.31 4.91 1.10
C ILE A 40 -8.66 4.19 1.22
N ASN A 41 -9.78 4.82 0.88
CA ASN A 41 -11.10 4.23 1.10
C ASN A 41 -11.84 3.77 -0.16
N GLU A 42 -11.11 3.40 -1.21
CA GLU A 42 -11.57 2.33 -2.10
C GLU A 42 -11.25 0.99 -1.43
N GLN A 43 -11.80 0.77 -0.23
CA GLN A 43 -12.07 -0.59 0.23
C GLN A 43 -13.24 -1.07 -0.63
N GLU A 44 -12.93 -1.42 -1.87
CA GLU A 44 -13.69 -2.39 -2.63
C GLU A 44 -13.87 -3.56 -1.65
N VAL A 45 -15.08 -3.74 -1.12
CA VAL A 45 -15.42 -4.84 -0.21
C VAL A 45 -15.27 -6.09 -1.05
N LEU A 46 -14.04 -6.58 -1.11
CA LEU A 46 -13.67 -7.78 -1.80
C LEU A 46 -14.29 -8.90 -0.98
N GLU A 47 -15.20 -9.63 -1.59
CA GLU A 47 -15.69 -10.86 -0.99
C GLU A 47 -14.48 -11.73 -0.65
N GLU A 48 -14.24 -11.92 0.63
CA GLU A 48 -13.17 -12.74 1.16
C GLU A 48 -13.64 -14.20 1.10
N ASP A 49 -12.80 -15.11 0.59
CA ASP A 49 -13.08 -16.53 0.70
C ASP A 49 -12.97 -17.01 2.17
N GLU A 50 -13.34 -18.26 2.46
CA GLU A 50 -13.33 -18.84 3.83
C GLU A 50 -11.95 -18.81 4.52
N HIS A 51 -10.89 -18.39 3.81
CA HIS A 51 -9.53 -18.25 4.30
C HIS A 51 -9.03 -16.79 4.31
N GLY A 52 -9.92 -15.81 4.10
CA GLY A 52 -9.57 -14.39 4.14
C GLY A 52 -8.77 -13.91 2.92
N ILE A 53 -8.75 -14.67 1.83
CA ILE A 53 -8.05 -14.28 0.60
C ILE A 53 -9.03 -13.49 -0.28
N PRO A 54 -8.66 -12.28 -0.74
CA PRO A 54 -9.49 -11.54 -1.69
C PRO A 54 -9.74 -12.37 -2.96
N ILE A 55 -11.00 -12.71 -3.23
CA ILE A 55 -11.38 -13.58 -4.37
C ILE A 55 -10.86 -13.01 -5.70
N LYS A 56 -10.88 -11.68 -5.85
CA LYS A 56 -10.49 -10.97 -7.08
C LYS A 56 -9.08 -11.31 -7.58
N TYR A 57 -8.13 -11.59 -6.68
CA TYR A 57 -6.72 -11.82 -7.03
C TYR A 57 -6.23 -13.23 -6.67
N ARG A 58 -7.08 -14.10 -6.15
CA ARG A 58 -6.72 -15.45 -5.68
C ARG A 58 -6.02 -16.26 -6.77
N ASP A 59 -6.57 -16.29 -7.97
CA ASP A 59 -6.03 -17.08 -9.09
C ASP A 59 -4.71 -16.51 -9.61
N GLU A 60 -4.56 -15.20 -9.63
CA GLU A 60 -3.32 -14.51 -10.01
C GLU A 60 -2.20 -14.80 -9.01
N ILE A 61 -2.47 -14.67 -7.71
CA ILE A 61 -1.53 -14.98 -6.63
C ILE A 61 -1.12 -16.46 -6.69
N MET A 62 -2.08 -17.36 -6.92
CA MET A 62 -1.83 -18.80 -7.06
C MET A 62 -0.96 -19.12 -8.28
N ALA A 63 -1.20 -18.46 -9.42
CA ALA A 63 -0.41 -18.65 -10.63
C ALA A 63 1.05 -18.24 -10.43
N ILE A 64 1.27 -17.07 -9.79
CA ILE A 64 2.62 -16.57 -9.47
C ILE A 64 3.34 -17.56 -8.54
N SER A 65 2.70 -17.99 -7.45
CA SER A 65 3.27 -18.95 -6.49
C SER A 65 3.66 -20.28 -7.16
N LYS A 66 2.79 -20.85 -7.99
CA LYS A 66 3.08 -22.07 -8.76
C LYS A 66 4.27 -21.90 -9.71
N SER A 67 4.37 -20.75 -10.38
CA SER A 67 5.47 -20.49 -11.31
C SER A 67 6.83 -20.42 -10.60
N ILE A 68 6.89 -19.74 -9.45
CA ILE A 68 8.09 -19.59 -8.63
C ILE A 68 8.50 -20.95 -8.07
N ASN A 69 7.56 -21.68 -7.44
CA ASN A 69 7.82 -22.99 -6.86
C ASN A 69 8.27 -24.01 -7.92
N ARG A 70 7.70 -23.96 -9.13
CA ARG A 70 8.15 -24.80 -10.25
C ARG A 70 9.57 -24.46 -10.69
N GLY A 71 9.94 -23.17 -10.70
CA GLY A 71 11.30 -22.72 -11.00
C GLY A 71 12.32 -23.19 -9.97
N ILE A 72 12.01 -23.06 -8.68
CA ILE A 72 12.85 -23.53 -7.57
C ILE A 72 13.02 -25.05 -7.65
N ALA A 73 11.92 -25.79 -7.80
CA ALA A 73 11.96 -27.25 -7.87
C ALA A 73 12.72 -27.79 -9.11
N LYS A 74 12.81 -27.02 -10.19
CA LYS A 74 13.66 -27.37 -11.34
C LYS A 74 15.15 -27.19 -11.01
N ARG A 75 15.51 -26.10 -10.33
CA ARG A 75 16.90 -25.83 -9.91
C ARG A 75 17.40 -26.87 -8.92
N TRP A 76 16.60 -27.20 -7.90
CA TRP A 76 16.96 -28.24 -6.93
C TRP A 76 17.14 -29.60 -7.58
N ARG A 77 16.26 -30.00 -8.52
CA ARG A 77 16.47 -31.25 -9.27
C ARG A 77 17.73 -31.21 -10.11
N ALA A 78 18.03 -30.08 -10.76
CA ALA A 78 19.25 -29.94 -11.56
C ALA A 78 20.53 -29.96 -10.72
N GLU A 79 20.49 -29.42 -9.49
CA GLU A 79 21.58 -29.51 -8.51
C GLU A 79 21.78 -30.96 -8.06
N LEU A 80 20.70 -31.66 -7.68
CA LEU A 80 20.75 -33.07 -7.31
C LEU A 80 21.32 -33.96 -8.43
N TYR A 81 20.92 -33.74 -9.70
CA TYR A 81 21.47 -34.49 -10.84
C TYR A 81 22.97 -34.23 -11.07
N LYS A 82 23.43 -32.98 -10.89
CA LYS A 82 24.86 -32.66 -10.98
C LYS A 82 25.67 -33.32 -9.88
N ASP A 83 25.10 -33.41 -8.68
CA ASP A 83 25.73 -34.08 -7.55
C ASP A 83 25.77 -35.60 -7.74
N GLU A 84 24.71 -36.21 -8.27
CA GLU A 84 24.68 -37.65 -8.65
C GLU A 84 25.71 -37.98 -9.73
N ASP A 85 25.78 -37.22 -10.83
CA ASP A 85 26.75 -37.43 -11.91
C ASP A 85 28.20 -37.30 -11.40
N ASN A 86 28.45 -36.35 -10.50
CA ASN A 86 29.77 -36.17 -9.88
C ASN A 86 30.11 -37.33 -8.94
N TYR A 87 29.15 -37.80 -8.14
CA TYR A 87 29.35 -38.96 -7.26
C TYR A 87 29.65 -40.25 -8.04
N ASP A 88 28.92 -40.51 -9.13
CA ASP A 88 29.09 -41.71 -9.96
C ASP A 88 30.39 -41.66 -10.79
N SER A 89 30.84 -40.46 -11.16
CA SER A 89 32.13 -40.24 -11.86
C SER A 89 33.37 -40.46 -10.97
N ASN A 90 33.25 -40.28 -9.65
CA ASN A 90 34.35 -40.49 -8.70
C ASN A 90 34.53 -41.98 -8.30
N PHE A 91 33.60 -42.86 -8.70
CA PHE A 91 33.62 -44.29 -8.38
C PHE A 91 33.86 -45.21 -9.60
N ARG A 92 34.18 -44.64 -10.77
CA ARG A 92 34.56 -45.36 -12.00
C ARG A 92 36.04 -45.22 -12.32
#